data_AF-A0A257WCH3-F1
#
_entry.id   AF-A0A257WCH3-F1
#
_cell.length_a   1.000
_cell.length_b   1.000
_cell.length_c   1.000
_cell.angle_alpha   90.00
_cell.angle_beta   90.00
_cell.angle_gamma   90.00
#
_symmetry.space_group_name_H-M   'P 1'
#
loop_
_entity.id
_entity.type
_entity.pdbx_description
1 polymer ?
#
loop_
_entity_poly.entity_id
_entity_poly.type
_entity_poly.pdbx_seq_one_letter_code
_entity_poly.pdbx_strand_id
1 'polypeptide(L)'
;MVRLGEYMSGKDPGWAEARTRASVENGWFTPEFIDKAVQSIVDGYLQRESLEALTNDYPYLRNDHPARKVGIVMAGNIPLVGFHDLLCVFLSGHIALIKPSSRDKVLVEHLVETLVSWVPEMADRIQFQEMLKHCDAYIATGSNNSSRYFAYY
;
A
#
# COMPACT_ATOMS: atom_id res chain seq x y z
N MET A 1 5.28 10.82 2.18
CA MET A 1 3.96 10.55 1.56
C MET A 1 3.58 11.58 0.52
N VAL A 2 3.61 12.90 0.79
CA VAL A 2 3.38 13.92 -0.27
C VAL A 2 4.26 13.72 -1.52
N ARG A 3 5.57 13.51 -1.33
CA ARG A 3 6.51 13.17 -2.43
C ARG A 3 6.10 11.92 -3.22
N LEU A 4 5.47 10.93 -2.58
CA LEU A 4 4.97 9.74 -3.27
C LEU A 4 3.77 10.10 -4.15
N GLY A 5 2.88 10.98 -3.67
CA GLY A 5 1.78 11.53 -4.46
C GLY A 5 2.28 12.24 -5.71
N GLU A 6 3.28 13.12 -5.56
CA GLU A 6 3.92 13.83 -6.68
C GLU A 6 4.52 12.87 -7.71
N TYR A 7 5.19 11.80 -7.24
CA TYR A 7 5.73 10.76 -8.10
C TYR A 7 4.66 9.97 -8.84
N MET A 8 3.59 9.59 -8.15
CA MET A 8 2.47 8.84 -8.70
C MET A 8 1.70 9.63 -9.77
N SER A 9 1.59 10.95 -9.63
CA SER A 9 1.05 11.87 -10.65
C SER A 9 2.06 12.24 -11.75
N GLY A 10 3.33 11.89 -11.56
CA GLY A 10 4.42 12.23 -12.46
C GLY A 10 4.50 11.35 -13.71
N LYS A 11 5.54 11.63 -14.50
CA LYS A 11 5.89 10.88 -15.72
C LYS A 11 7.22 10.15 -15.59
N ASP A 12 7.57 9.74 -14.37
CA ASP A 12 8.78 8.97 -14.14
C ASP A 12 8.78 7.71 -15.05
N PRO A 13 9.87 7.43 -15.79
CA PRO A 13 9.92 6.29 -16.70
C PRO A 13 9.70 4.95 -16.01
N GLY A 14 10.26 4.76 -14.82
CA GLY A 14 10.08 3.54 -14.05
C GLY A 14 8.64 3.37 -13.60
N TRP A 15 7.99 4.47 -13.18
CA TRP A 15 6.56 4.43 -12.86
C TRP A 15 5.68 4.13 -14.08
N ALA A 16 5.98 4.72 -15.24
CA ALA A 16 5.27 4.43 -16.47
C ALA A 16 5.41 2.95 -16.87
N GLU A 17 6.62 2.40 -16.79
CA GLU A 17 6.90 0.99 -17.07
C GLU A 17 6.14 0.05 -16.12
N ALA A 18 6.13 0.35 -14.81
CA ALA A 18 5.39 -0.44 -13.84
C ALA A 18 3.88 -0.47 -14.14
N ARG A 19 3.29 0.67 -14.52
CA ARG A 19 1.88 0.74 -14.94
C ARG A 19 1.62 -0.10 -16.19
N THR A 20 2.48 0.01 -17.21
CA THR A 20 2.37 -0.82 -18.41
C THR A 20 2.47 -2.30 -18.07
N ARG A 21 3.47 -2.71 -17.29
CA ARG A 21 3.66 -4.11 -16.89
C ARG A 21 2.46 -4.65 -16.10
N ALA A 22 1.93 -3.87 -15.16
CA ALA A 22 0.73 -4.24 -14.41
C ALA A 22 -0.49 -4.49 -15.32
N SER A 23 -0.68 -3.65 -16.35
CA SER A 23 -1.78 -3.81 -17.31
C SER A 23 -1.64 -5.06 -18.20
N VAL A 24 -0.41 -5.49 -18.46
CA VAL A 24 -0.12 -6.73 -19.21
C VAL A 24 -0.34 -7.96 -18.32
N GLU A 25 0.11 -7.92 -17.07
CA GLU A 25 0.00 -9.05 -16.14
C GLU A 25 -1.44 -9.28 -15.64
N ASN A 26 -2.24 -8.21 -15.55
CA ASN A 26 -3.62 -8.28 -15.10
C ASN A 26 -4.56 -7.57 -16.07
N GLY A 27 -5.29 -8.34 -16.88
CA GLY A 27 -6.20 -7.79 -17.89
C GLY A 27 -7.39 -6.98 -17.34
N TRP A 28 -7.62 -6.97 -16.03
CA TRP A 28 -8.58 -6.05 -15.40
C TRP A 28 -8.00 -4.64 -15.24
N PHE A 29 -6.68 -4.50 -15.23
CA PHE A 29 -5.98 -3.24 -14.97
C PHE A 29 -5.74 -2.49 -16.27
N THR A 30 -6.82 -2.04 -16.92
CA THR A 30 -6.67 -1.16 -18.08
C THR A 30 -5.94 0.11 -17.67
N PRO A 31 -5.20 0.77 -18.59
CA PRO A 31 -4.51 2.03 -18.28
C PRO A 31 -5.42 3.06 -17.61
N GLU A 32 -6.66 3.20 -18.09
CA GLU A 32 -7.65 4.13 -17.53
C GLU A 32 -8.06 3.76 -16.11
N PHE A 33 -8.12 2.47 -15.79
CA PHE A 33 -8.46 2.02 -14.44
C PHE A 33 -7.29 2.25 -13.47
N ILE A 34 -6.06 1.98 -13.91
CA ILE A 34 -4.85 2.30 -13.15
C ILE A 34 -4.82 3.82 -12.88
N ASP A 35 -4.97 4.63 -13.91
CA ASP A 35 -4.94 6.10 -13.78
C ASP A 35 -6.02 6.60 -12.83
N LYS A 36 -7.24 6.07 -12.93
CA LYS A 36 -8.32 6.43 -12.00
C LYS A 36 -8.01 6.03 -10.55
N ALA A 37 -7.44 4.83 -10.33
CA ALA A 37 -7.08 4.37 -8.99
C ALA A 37 -5.96 5.22 -8.39
N VAL A 38 -4.93 5.52 -9.20
CA VAL A 38 -3.79 6.37 -8.84
C VAL A 38 -4.27 7.78 -8.48
N GLN A 39 -5.10 8.39 -9.33
CA GLN A 39 -5.66 9.72 -9.08
C GLN A 39 -6.50 9.74 -7.79
N SER A 40 -7.33 8.72 -7.57
CA SER A 40 -8.13 8.61 -6.34
C SER A 40 -7.26 8.52 -5.08
N ILE A 41 -6.14 7.78 -5.16
CA ILE A 41 -5.18 7.68 -4.04
C ILE A 41 -4.48 9.03 -3.80
N VAL A 42 -4.00 9.66 -4.87
CA VAL A 42 -3.26 10.91 -4.77
C VAL A 42 -4.14 12.02 -4.20
N ASP A 43 -5.33 12.22 -4.78
CA ASP A 43 -6.25 13.29 -4.36
C ASP A 43 -6.86 13.01 -2.99
N GLY A 44 -7.21 11.75 -2.72
CA GLY A 44 -7.85 11.36 -1.48
C GLY A 44 -6.90 11.36 -0.28
N TYR A 45 -5.66 10.91 -0.46
CA TYR A 45 -4.81 10.53 0.67
C TYR A 45 -3.41 11.15 0.68
N LEU A 46 -2.84 11.53 -0.47
CA LEU A 46 -1.45 11.96 -0.54
C LEU A 46 -1.26 13.48 -0.65
N GLN A 47 -2.37 14.24 -0.61
CA GLN A 47 -2.33 15.69 -0.44
C GLN A 47 -1.87 16.05 0.98
N ARG A 48 -1.12 17.15 1.09
CA ARG A 48 -0.61 17.62 2.39
C ARG A 48 -1.76 17.87 3.36
N GLU A 49 -2.79 18.57 2.89
CA GLU A 49 -3.95 18.97 3.67
C GLU A 49 -4.71 17.75 4.16
N SER A 50 -4.88 16.73 3.31
CA SER A 50 -5.52 15.46 3.69
C SER A 50 -4.73 14.69 4.75
N LEU A 51 -3.40 14.61 4.61
CA LEU A 51 -2.54 13.94 5.59
C LEU A 51 -2.49 14.68 6.93
N GLU A 52 -2.40 16.01 6.89
CA GLU A 52 -2.42 16.85 8.10
C GLU A 52 -3.77 16.74 8.81
N ALA A 53 -4.88 16.81 8.08
CA ALA A 53 -6.22 16.60 8.65
C ALA A 53 -6.33 15.22 9.30
N LEU A 54 -5.98 14.16 8.58
CA LEU A 54 -6.03 12.79 9.10
C LEU A 54 -5.19 12.62 10.36
N THR A 55 -3.94 13.10 10.36
CA THR A 55 -3.06 12.96 11.54
C THR A 55 -3.48 13.85 12.71
N ASN A 56 -4.19 14.95 12.48
CA ASN A 56 -4.76 15.79 13.54
C ASN A 56 -5.97 15.15 14.21
N ASP A 57 -6.77 14.36 13.49
CA ASP A 57 -7.89 13.59 14.05
C ASP A 57 -7.44 12.46 14.98
N TYR A 58 -6.17 12.05 14.87
CA TYR A 58 -5.56 11.02 15.71
C TYR A 58 -4.31 11.53 16.45
N PRO A 59 -4.42 12.44 17.45
CA PRO A 59 -3.28 13.03 18.14
C PRO A 59 -2.35 12.01 18.81
N TYR A 60 -2.89 10.86 19.21
CA TYR A 60 -2.11 9.78 19.84
C TYR A 60 -1.06 9.16 18.92
N LEU A 61 -1.15 9.37 17.59
CA LEU A 61 -0.12 8.95 16.63
C LEU A 61 1.21 9.67 16.84
N ARG A 62 1.20 10.82 17.55
CA ARG A 62 2.41 11.59 17.88
C ARG A 62 3.16 11.02 19.09
N ASN A 63 2.51 10.16 19.87
CA ASN A 63 3.13 9.52 21.02
C ASN A 63 3.95 8.32 20.54
N ASP A 64 5.04 8.03 21.25
CA ASP A 64 5.84 6.85 20.97
C ASP A 64 5.09 5.60 21.48
N HIS A 65 4.91 4.62 20.60
CA HIS A 65 4.27 3.35 20.91
C HIS A 65 5.08 2.19 20.33
N PRO A 66 5.12 1.03 21.00
CA PRO A 66 5.81 -0.12 20.44
C PRO A 66 5.18 -0.52 19.10
N ALA A 67 6.02 -0.59 18.07
CA ALA A 67 5.58 -0.98 16.74
C ALA A 67 5.10 -2.43 16.74
N ARG A 68 3.91 -2.66 16.19
CA ARG A 68 3.33 -3.99 16.00
C ARG A 68 3.48 -4.43 14.54
N LYS A 69 3.60 -5.73 14.32
CA LYS A 69 3.57 -6.35 12.99
C LYS A 69 2.12 -6.50 12.55
N VAL A 70 1.73 -5.78 11.51
CA VAL A 70 0.38 -5.83 10.94
C VAL A 70 0.45 -6.51 9.58
N GLY A 71 -0.17 -7.68 9.48
CA GLY A 71 -0.28 -8.44 8.24
C GLY A 71 -1.37 -7.86 7.35
N ILE A 72 -1.06 -7.55 6.09
CA ILE A 72 -2.01 -7.02 5.11
C ILE A 72 -2.11 -8.00 3.95
N VAL A 73 -3.27 -8.63 3.80
CA VAL A 73 -3.60 -9.43 2.61
C VAL A 73 -4.26 -8.51 1.59
N MET A 74 -3.58 -8.28 0.48
CA MET A 74 -4.08 -7.40 -0.58
C MET A 74 -4.87 -8.18 -1.64
N ALA A 75 -6.06 -7.71 -1.99
CA ALA A 75 -6.79 -8.21 -3.14
C ALA A 75 -6.17 -7.69 -4.45
N GLY A 76 -6.47 -8.36 -5.57
CA GLY A 76 -5.90 -8.04 -6.89
C GLY A 76 -6.94 -7.72 -7.97
N ASN A 77 -8.16 -7.36 -7.56
CA ASN A 77 -9.26 -7.02 -8.46
C ASN A 77 -9.38 -5.52 -8.76
N ILE A 78 -8.71 -4.67 -7.97
CA ILE A 78 -8.68 -3.21 -8.13
C ILE A 78 -7.21 -2.79 -7.95
N PRO A 79 -6.63 -1.98 -8.87
CA PRO A 79 -5.25 -1.51 -8.74
C PRO A 79 -5.03 -0.83 -7.39
N LEU A 80 -3.98 -1.24 -6.67
CA LEU A 80 -3.55 -0.61 -5.42
C LEU A 80 -4.63 -0.59 -4.32
N VAL A 81 -5.57 -1.54 -4.32
CA VAL A 81 -6.68 -1.56 -3.35
C VAL A 81 -6.22 -1.62 -1.89
N GLY A 82 -5.08 -2.26 -1.62
CA GLY A 82 -4.47 -2.33 -0.29
C GLY A 82 -3.69 -1.08 0.13
N PHE A 83 -3.60 -0.06 -0.72
CA PHE A 83 -2.76 1.11 -0.46
C PHE A 83 -3.22 1.89 0.77
N HIS A 84 -4.52 2.07 0.96
CA HIS A 84 -5.03 2.79 2.12
C HIS A 84 -4.67 2.09 3.44
N ASP A 85 -4.76 0.77 3.49
CA ASP A 85 -4.37 0.01 4.69
C ASP A 85 -2.87 0.10 4.94
N LEU A 86 -2.05 0.01 3.88
CA LEU A 86 -0.61 0.26 3.99
C LEU A 86 -0.32 1.65 4.54
N LEU A 87 -0.99 2.68 4.02
CA LEU A 87 -0.83 4.06 4.48
C LEU A 87 -1.21 4.20 5.96
N CYS A 88 -2.33 3.63 6.39
CA CYS A 88 -2.76 3.68 7.80
C CYS A 88 -1.81 2.94 8.74
N VAL A 89 -1.32 1.75 8.36
CA VAL A 89 -0.32 1.00 9.13
C VAL A 89 0.99 1.80 9.22
N PHE A 90 1.40 2.43 8.13
CA PHE A 90 2.57 3.29 8.10
C PHE A 90 2.42 4.52 9.01
N LEU A 91 1.34 5.28 8.87
CA LEU A 91 1.08 6.49 9.65
C LEU A 91 0.91 6.21 11.15
N SER A 92 0.48 4.99 11.49
CA SER A 92 0.40 4.55 12.89
C SER A 92 1.72 4.07 13.49
N GLY A 93 2.83 4.13 12.74
CA GLY A 93 4.15 3.75 13.23
C GLY A 93 4.35 2.25 13.38
N HIS A 94 3.46 1.44 12.79
CA HIS A 94 3.53 -0.02 12.81
C HIS A 94 4.36 -0.55 11.63
N ILE A 95 4.62 -1.86 11.64
CA ILE A 95 5.36 -2.57 10.59
C ILE A 95 4.33 -3.28 9.71
N ALA A 96 4.29 -2.93 8.43
CA ALA A 96 3.43 -3.57 7.44
C ALA A 96 4.10 -4.83 6.87
N LEU A 97 3.47 -5.98 7.10
CA LEU A 97 3.83 -7.23 6.45
C LEU A 97 2.81 -7.51 5.34
N ILE A 98 3.19 -7.30 4.09
CA ILE A 98 2.27 -7.32 2.95
C ILE A 98 2.35 -8.65 2.23
N LYS A 99 1.19 -9.25 2.00
CA LYS A 99 1.02 -10.33 1.02
C LYS A 99 0.19 -9.78 -0.14
N PRO A 100 0.83 -9.37 -1.25
CA PRO A 100 0.11 -8.87 -2.40
C PRO A 100 -0.65 -10.02 -3.08
N SER A 101 -1.67 -9.66 -3.86
CA SER A 101 -2.27 -10.65 -4.77
C SER A 101 -1.24 -11.02 -5.82
N SER A 102 -1.19 -12.29 -6.23
CA SER A 102 -0.34 -12.69 -7.37
C SER A 102 -0.71 -11.98 -8.68
N ARG A 103 -1.91 -11.38 -8.74
CA ARG A 103 -2.39 -10.58 -9.89
C ARG A 103 -2.20 -9.08 -9.72
N ASP A 104 -1.78 -8.61 -8.54
CA ASP A 104 -1.53 -7.19 -8.27
C ASP A 104 -0.37 -7.06 -7.29
N LYS A 105 0.82 -7.29 -7.81
CA LYS A 105 2.09 -7.10 -7.08
C LYS A 105 2.94 -5.99 -7.69
N VAL A 106 2.89 -5.83 -9.02
CA VAL A 106 3.76 -4.92 -9.77
C VAL A 106 3.71 -3.48 -9.24
N LEU A 107 2.50 -2.93 -9.10
CA LEU A 107 2.34 -1.53 -8.71
C LEU A 107 2.77 -1.29 -7.26
N VAL A 108 2.35 -2.17 -6.34
CA VAL A 108 2.67 -2.02 -4.91
C VAL A 108 4.15 -2.27 -4.63
N GLU A 109 4.76 -3.28 -5.25
CA GLU A 109 6.21 -3.54 -5.15
C GLU A 109 7.00 -2.33 -5.64
N HIS A 110 6.67 -1.79 -6.81
CA HIS A 110 7.35 -0.62 -7.37
C HIS A 110 7.27 0.61 -6.47
N LEU A 111 6.10 0.90 -5.89
CA LEU A 111 5.92 2.03 -5.00
C LEU A 111 6.68 1.85 -3.67
N VAL A 112 6.71 0.63 -3.12
CA VAL A 112 7.48 0.33 -1.91
C VAL A 112 8.98 0.41 -2.17
N GLU A 113 9.47 -0.17 -3.27
CA GLU A 113 10.87 -0.04 -3.69
C GLU A 113 11.28 1.42 -3.91
N THR A 114 10.40 2.20 -4.54
CA THR A 114 10.60 3.64 -4.72
C THR A 114 10.70 4.35 -3.36
N LEU A 115 9.82 4.06 -2.41
CA LEU A 115 9.87 4.63 -1.05
C LEU A 115 11.17 4.26 -0.33
N VAL A 116 11.59 2.99 -0.39
CA VAL A 116 12.83 2.50 0.21
C VAL A 116 14.05 3.17 -0.43
N SER A 117 14.03 3.42 -1.75
CA SER A 117 15.11 4.13 -2.43
C SER A 117 15.29 5.57 -1.94
N TRP A 118 14.20 6.21 -1.50
CA TRP A 118 14.23 7.56 -0.95
C TRP A 118 14.55 7.60 0.53
N VAL A 119 14.09 6.59 1.27
CA VAL A 119 14.20 6.47 2.73
C VAL A 119 14.49 5.00 3.06
N PRO A 120 15.76 4.59 3.11
CA PRO A 120 16.16 3.18 3.28
C PRO A 120 15.56 2.50 4.52
N GLU A 121 15.30 3.25 5.59
CA GLU A 121 14.67 2.77 6.83
C GLU A 121 13.24 2.25 6.60
N MET A 122 12.61 2.56 5.47
CA MET A 122 11.31 2.01 5.11
C MET A 122 11.36 0.49 4.87
N ALA A 123 12.53 -0.08 4.56
CA ALA A 123 12.68 -1.52 4.38
C ALA A 123 12.36 -2.31 5.67
N ASP A 124 12.63 -1.71 6.84
CA ASP A 124 12.28 -2.31 8.13
C ASP A 124 10.81 -2.10 8.50
N ARG A 125 10.13 -1.16 7.84
CA ARG A 125 8.73 -0.79 8.10
C ARG A 125 7.74 -1.45 7.16
N ILE A 126 8.15 -1.78 5.94
CA ILE A 126 7.27 -2.36 4.92
C ILE A 126 7.99 -3.56 4.30
N GLN A 127 7.44 -4.76 4.49
CA GLN A 127 8.05 -6.01 4.07
C GLN A 127 7.06 -6.87 3.31
N PHE A 128 7.48 -7.45 2.21
CA PHE A 128 6.68 -8.44 1.49
C PHE A 128 6.91 -9.84 2.05
N GLN A 129 5.83 -10.60 2.25
CA GLN A 129 5.89 -12.00 2.66
C GLN A 129 4.92 -12.87 1.86
N GLU A 130 5.37 -14.06 1.47
CA GLU A 130 4.51 -15.06 0.84
C GLU A 130 3.44 -15.58 1.80
N MET A 131 3.74 -15.55 3.11
CA MET A 131 2.90 -16.11 4.16
C MET A 131 2.96 -15.26 5.42
N LEU A 132 1.83 -14.67 5.80
CA LEU A 132 1.73 -13.80 6.97
C LEU A 132 1.56 -14.66 8.22
N LYS A 133 2.66 -14.93 8.92
CA LYS A 133 2.66 -15.62 10.22
C LYS A 133 3.14 -14.68 11.32
N HIS A 134 2.69 -14.93 12.55
CA HIS A 134 3.15 -14.21 13.74
C HIS A 134 2.97 -12.68 13.65
N CYS A 135 1.90 -12.23 12.99
CA CYS A 135 1.49 -10.81 13.06
C CYS A 135 0.70 -10.58 14.35
N ASP A 136 0.83 -9.38 14.91
CA ASP A 136 0.05 -8.95 16.08
C ASP A 136 -1.39 -8.59 15.69
N ALA A 137 -1.61 -8.22 14.43
CA ALA A 137 -2.91 -7.93 13.84
C ALA A 137 -2.91 -8.27 12.35
N TYR A 138 -4.11 -8.45 11.80
CA TYR A 138 -4.31 -8.79 10.39
C TYR A 138 -5.39 -7.90 9.75
N ILE A 139 -5.14 -7.48 8.51
CA ILE A 139 -6.06 -6.75 7.66
C ILE A 139 -6.27 -7.54 6.37
N ALA A 140 -7.53 -7.73 5.99
CA ALA A 140 -7.92 -8.40 4.77
C ALA A 140 -8.65 -7.43 3.85
N THR A 141 -8.02 -7.05 2.75
CA THR A 141 -8.76 -6.31 1.71
C THR A 141 -9.44 -7.28 0.75
N GLY A 142 -10.67 -6.96 0.36
CA GLY A 142 -11.44 -7.72 -0.61
C GLY A 142 -12.65 -8.44 -0.02
N SER A 143 -13.14 -9.46 -0.73
CA SER A 143 -14.40 -10.13 -0.42
C SER A 143 -14.25 -11.17 0.70
N ASN A 144 -15.39 -11.65 1.23
CA ASN A 144 -15.48 -12.72 2.24
C ASN A 144 -14.73 -14.01 1.88
N ASN A 145 -14.27 -14.19 0.63
CA ASN A 145 -13.45 -15.34 0.27
C ASN A 145 -12.02 -15.24 0.82
N SER A 146 -11.51 -14.03 1.04
CA SER A 146 -10.20 -13.78 1.66
C SER A 146 -10.20 -14.05 3.16
N SER A 147 -11.35 -13.93 3.85
CA SER A 147 -11.44 -14.10 5.31
C SER A 147 -11.23 -15.56 5.76
N ARG A 148 -11.56 -16.54 4.91
CA ARG A 148 -11.32 -17.97 5.18
C ARG A 148 -9.85 -18.35 5.32
N TYR A 149 -8.94 -17.53 4.80
CA TYR A 149 -7.50 -17.79 4.91
C TYR A 149 -6.92 -17.44 6.27
N PHE A 150 -7.58 -16.58 7.07
CA PHE A 150 -7.08 -16.21 8.41
C PHE A 150 -7.26 -17.31 9.45
N ALA A 151 -8.15 -18.28 9.24
CA ALA A 151 -8.28 -19.43 10.14
C ALA A 151 -7.05 -20.37 10.13
N TYR A 152 -6.16 -20.20 9.15
CA TYR A 152 -4.95 -21.01 8.97
C TYR A 152 -3.65 -20.27 9.32
N TYR A 153 -3.73 -19.03 9.79
CA TYR A 153 -2.60 -18.18 10.20
C TYR A 153 -2.62 -17.88 11.70
#